data_AF-A0A850S8M8-F1
#
_entry.id   AF-A0A850S8M8-F1
#
_cell.length_a   1.000
_cell.length_b   1.000
_cell.length_c   1.000
_cell.angle_alpha   90.00
_cell.angle_beta   90.00
_cell.angle_gamma   90.00
#
_symmetry.space_group_name_H-M   'P 1'
#
loop_
_entity.id
_entity.type
_entity.pdbx_description
1 polymer ?
#
loop_
_entity_poly.entity_id
_entity_poly.type
_entity_poly.pdbx_seq_one_letter_code
_entity_poly.pdbx_strand_id
1 'polypeptide(L)'
;MARKMMAIAGIIAVAIIGAGGVVVYSYYPRQAPSEEELPAEVILANQEDLPEVRAFLDKYPDAKTNVDRSGRLAADYRVDKSVDESSEYLRLRVFSDDDGNPQEMFVECYAEGQPRFTYDDIVNYAETETCLK
;
A
#
# COMPACT_ATOMS: atom_id res chain seq x y z
N MET A 1 -23.08 18.85 18.95
CA MET A 1 -21.82 19.59 18.74
C MET A 1 -20.98 18.83 17.72
N ALA A 2 -20.97 19.26 16.46
CA ALA A 2 -20.18 18.61 15.41
C ALA A 2 -18.89 19.39 15.20
N ARG A 3 -17.73 18.79 15.50
CA ARG A 3 -16.42 19.33 15.13
C ARG A 3 -16.21 19.05 13.64
N LYS A 4 -16.28 20.08 12.81
CA LYS A 4 -15.77 20.02 11.43
C LYS A 4 -14.24 19.98 11.51
N MET A 5 -13.65 18.80 11.29
CA MET A 5 -12.21 18.70 11.05
C MET A 5 -11.94 19.27 9.65
N MET A 6 -11.29 20.44 9.61
CA MET A 6 -10.68 20.95 8.40
C MET A 6 -9.41 20.14 8.13
N ALA A 7 -9.44 19.27 7.13
CA ALA A 7 -8.23 18.72 6.54
C ALA A 7 -7.51 19.86 5.80
N ILE A 8 -6.34 20.25 6.29
CA ILE A 8 -5.46 21.21 5.62
C ILE A 8 -4.75 20.45 4.51
N ALA A 9 -5.31 20.47 3.30
CA ALA A 9 -4.62 20.01 2.10
C ALA A 9 -3.51 21.02 1.75
N GLY A 10 -2.25 20.63 1.95
CA GLY A 10 -1.10 21.48 1.64
C GLY A 10 -0.95 21.68 0.13
N ILE A 11 -1.07 22.93 -0.32
CA ILE A 11 -0.82 23.34 -1.70
C ILE A 11 0.70 23.49 -1.87
N ILE A 12 1.33 22.65 -2.69
CA ILE A 12 2.70 22.89 -3.18
C ILE A 12 2.57 23.44 -4.61
N ALA A 13 2.73 24.75 -4.76
CA ALA A 13 2.81 25.41 -6.05
C ALA A 13 4.28 25.49 -6.49
N VAL A 14 4.67 24.74 -7.52
CA VAL A 14 5.98 24.89 -8.15
C VAL A 14 5.85 25.88 -9.30
N ALA A 15 6.42 27.09 -9.14
CA ALA A 15 6.46 28.09 -10.19
C ALA A 15 7.75 27.96 -11.00
N ILE A 16 7.66 27.45 -12.22
CA ILE A 16 8.78 27.49 -13.19
C ILE A 16 8.62 28.78 -13.99
N ILE A 17 9.52 29.75 -13.77
CA ILE A 17 9.53 31.02 -14.51
C ILE A 17 10.28 30.81 -15.83
N GLY A 18 9.56 30.37 -16.86
CA GLY A 18 9.99 30.45 -18.25
C GLY A 18 9.34 31.65 -18.94
N ALA A 19 10.10 32.36 -19.78
CA ALA A 19 9.65 33.54 -20.52
C ALA A 19 8.43 33.22 -21.42
N GLY A 20 7.21 33.41 -20.91
CA GLY A 20 5.99 33.26 -21.71
C GLY A 20 4.73 32.80 -20.98
N GLY A 21 4.80 32.36 -19.72
CA GLY A 21 3.59 32.03 -18.97
C GLY A 21 3.88 31.29 -17.66
N VAL A 22 3.14 31.65 -16.61
CA VAL A 22 3.12 30.87 -15.36
C VAL A 22 2.18 29.68 -15.59
N VAL A 23 2.73 28.48 -15.72
CA VAL A 23 1.94 27.25 -15.63
C VAL A 23 1.87 26.87 -14.16
N VAL A 24 0.74 27.14 -13.52
CA VAL A 24 0.46 26.64 -12.17
C VAL A 24 -0.02 25.20 -12.31
N TYR A 25 0.87 24.22 -12.15
CA TYR A 25 0.44 22.85 -11.90
C TYR A 25 -0.01 22.76 -10.45
N SER A 26 -1.31 22.58 -10.24
CA SER A 26 -1.82 22.15 -8.94
C SER A 26 -1.65 20.64 -8.86
N TYR A 27 -0.62 20.19 -8.12
CA TYR A 27 -0.45 18.77 -7.80
C TYR A 27 -1.43 18.43 -6.68
N TYR A 28 -2.71 18.27 -7.04
CA TYR A 28 -3.63 17.57 -6.17
C TYR A 28 -3.30 16.09 -6.31
N PRO A 29 -2.80 15.41 -5.25
CA PRO A 29 -2.68 13.96 -5.32
C PRO A 29 -4.07 13.44 -5.64
N ARG A 30 -4.18 12.70 -6.76
CA ARG A 30 -5.45 12.09 -7.17
C ARG A 30 -5.89 11.21 -6.01
N GLN A 31 -7.08 11.46 -5.48
CA GLN A 31 -7.62 10.61 -4.42
C GLN A 31 -7.86 9.22 -5.00
N ALA A 32 -7.50 8.19 -4.23
CA ALA A 32 -7.82 6.82 -4.60
C ALA A 32 -9.35 6.67 -4.77
N PRO A 33 -9.82 5.81 -5.69
CA PRO A 33 -11.24 5.51 -5.85
C PRO A 33 -11.86 5.11 -4.50
N SER A 34 -13.07 5.58 -4.24
CA SER A 34 -13.84 5.18 -3.07
C SER A 34 -14.27 3.71 -3.13
N GLU A 35 -14.72 3.17 -2.00
CA GLU A 35 -15.27 1.79 -1.93
C GLU A 35 -16.48 1.60 -2.85
N GLU A 36 -17.27 2.65 -3.08
CA GLU A 36 -18.42 2.61 -3.99
C GLU A 36 -17.98 2.60 -5.47
N GLU A 37 -16.92 3.33 -5.81
CA GLU A 37 -16.39 3.42 -7.18
C GLU A 37 -15.61 2.16 -7.59
N LEU A 38 -14.82 1.61 -6.66
CA LEU A 38 -14.02 0.42 -6.89
C LEU A 38 -14.02 -0.45 -5.62
N PRO A 39 -14.90 -1.47 -5.54
CA PRO A 39 -15.01 -2.34 -4.39
C PRO A 39 -13.73 -3.11 -4.07
N ALA A 40 -13.48 -3.36 -2.79
CA ALA A 40 -12.29 -4.09 -2.34
C ALA A 40 -12.16 -5.47 -2.99
N GLU A 41 -13.27 -6.17 -3.21
CA GLU A 41 -13.29 -7.50 -3.81
C GLU A 41 -12.74 -7.50 -5.24
N VAL A 42 -12.99 -6.44 -6.00
CA VAL A 42 -12.47 -6.29 -7.38
C VAL A 42 -10.95 -6.13 -7.36
N ILE A 43 -10.44 -5.30 -6.44
CA ILE A 43 -9.01 -5.05 -6.30
C ILE A 43 -8.27 -6.33 -5.88
N LEU A 44 -8.83 -7.07 -4.92
CA LEU A 44 -8.24 -8.32 -4.45
C LEU A 44 -8.28 -9.39 -5.55
N ALA A 45 -9.39 -9.51 -6.28
CA ALA A 45 -9.49 -10.44 -7.42
C ALA A 45 -8.48 -10.13 -8.53
N ASN A 46 -8.21 -8.85 -8.82
CA ASN A 46 -7.20 -8.47 -9.82
C ASN A 46 -5.76 -8.87 -9.44
N GLN A 47 -5.53 -9.28 -8.19
CA GLN A 47 -4.20 -9.58 -7.65
C GLN A 47 -4.04 -11.03 -7.20
N GLU A 48 -5.13 -11.80 -7.08
CA GLU A 48 -5.12 -13.17 -6.53
C GLU A 48 -4.24 -14.13 -7.34
N ASP A 49 -4.03 -13.84 -8.62
CA ASP A 49 -3.24 -14.65 -9.55
C ASP A 49 -1.77 -14.24 -9.65
N LEU A 50 -1.36 -13.16 -8.97
CA LEU A 50 0.03 -12.71 -8.96
C LEU A 50 0.91 -13.77 -8.26
N PRO A 51 2.05 -14.18 -8.85
CA PRO A 51 2.96 -15.15 -8.25
C PRO A 51 3.40 -14.77 -6.84
N GLU A 52 3.63 -13.49 -6.58
CA GLU A 52 4.05 -12.95 -5.29
C GLU A 52 2.95 -13.06 -4.23
N VAL A 53 1.70 -12.76 -4.61
CA VAL A 53 0.54 -12.88 -3.72
C VAL A 53 0.30 -14.35 -3.38
N ARG A 54 0.32 -15.23 -4.38
CA ARG A 54 0.18 -16.68 -4.17
C ARG A 54 1.28 -17.23 -3.28
N ALA A 55 2.55 -16.94 -3.59
CA ALA A 55 3.67 -17.40 -2.78
C ALA A 55 3.59 -16.91 -1.33
N PHE A 56 3.16 -15.66 -1.13
CA PHE A 56 2.96 -15.11 0.21
C PHE A 56 1.83 -15.82 0.96
N LEU A 57 0.67 -16.00 0.35
CA LEU A 57 -0.50 -16.65 0.96
C LEU A 57 -0.32 -18.16 1.15
N ASP A 58 0.43 -18.83 0.28
CA ASP A 58 0.77 -20.25 0.42
C ASP A 58 1.64 -20.49 1.65
N LYS A 59 2.57 -19.57 1.94
CA LYS A 59 3.40 -19.64 3.16
C LYS A 59 2.64 -19.13 4.39
N TYR A 60 1.80 -18.12 4.23
CA TYR A 60 1.08 -17.42 5.28
C TYR A 60 -0.44 -17.47 5.07
N PRO A 61 -1.08 -18.65 5.22
CA PRO A 61 -2.49 -18.82 4.93
C PRO A 61 -3.45 -18.08 5.88
N ASP A 62 -2.95 -17.61 7.02
CA ASP A 62 -3.67 -16.83 8.02
C ASP A 62 -3.43 -15.31 7.90
N ALA A 63 -2.74 -14.86 6.85
CA ALA A 63 -2.52 -13.44 6.59
C ALA A 63 -3.86 -12.69 6.49
N LYS A 64 -3.95 -11.56 7.18
CA LYS A 64 -5.08 -10.64 7.08
C LYS A 64 -4.94 -9.82 5.81
N THR A 65 -6.03 -9.70 5.07
CA THR A 65 -6.09 -8.87 3.87
C THR A 65 -6.88 -7.59 4.13
N ASN A 66 -6.36 -6.44 3.69
CA ASN A 66 -7.06 -5.16 3.75
C ASN A 66 -6.73 -4.29 2.55
N VAL A 67 -7.68 -3.48 2.08
CA VAL A 67 -7.44 -2.49 1.02
C VAL A 67 -7.31 -1.10 1.64
N ASP A 68 -6.14 -0.49 1.46
CA ASP A 68 -5.81 0.85 1.91
C ASP A 68 -6.13 1.88 0.82
N ARG A 69 -6.98 2.85 1.18
CA ARG A 69 -7.41 3.98 0.34
C ARG A 69 -7.00 5.33 0.91
N SER A 70 -6.19 5.35 1.98
CA SER A 70 -5.75 6.60 2.63
C SER A 70 -4.71 7.38 1.84
N GLY A 71 -4.10 6.75 0.83
CA GLY A 71 -3.12 7.34 -0.08
C GLY A 71 -3.24 6.76 -1.48
N ARG A 72 -2.16 6.16 -2.00
CA ARG A 72 -2.22 5.33 -3.21
C ARG A 72 -3.04 4.08 -2.92
N LEU A 73 -3.89 3.68 -3.85
CA LEU A 73 -4.68 2.46 -3.73
C LEU A 73 -3.75 1.26 -3.55
N ALA A 74 -3.94 0.48 -2.49
CA ALA A 74 -3.11 -0.68 -2.23
C ALA A 74 -3.87 -1.80 -1.52
N ALA A 75 -3.51 -3.05 -1.80
CA ALA A 75 -3.88 -4.19 -0.98
C ALA A 75 -2.71 -4.61 -0.09
N ASP A 76 -3.01 -4.83 1.19
CA ASP A 76 -2.08 -5.33 2.19
C ASP A 76 -2.44 -6.77 2.56
N TYR A 77 -1.45 -7.65 2.49
CA TYR A 77 -1.49 -9.01 3.03
C TYR A 77 -0.53 -9.07 4.21
N ARG A 78 -1.05 -9.17 5.43
CA ARG A 78 -0.29 -8.93 6.66
C ARG A 78 -0.41 -10.06 7.67
N VAL A 79 0.73 -10.45 8.23
CA VAL A 79 0.85 -11.42 9.33
C VAL A 79 1.41 -10.70 10.54
N ASP A 80 0.76 -10.86 11.69
CA ASP A 80 1.19 -10.28 12.97
C ASP A 80 1.68 -11.40 13.89
N LYS A 81 2.84 -11.25 14.53
CA LYS A 81 3.39 -12.25 15.47
C LYS A 81 2.78 -12.15 16.88
N SER A 82 2.29 -10.97 17.30
CA SER A 82 1.65 -10.78 18.60
C SER A 82 0.46 -9.82 18.53
N VAL A 83 -0.38 -9.83 19.57
CA VAL A 83 -1.58 -8.97 19.67
C VAL A 83 -1.27 -7.63 20.36
N ASP A 84 -0.10 -7.52 21.00
CA ASP A 84 0.30 -6.32 21.75
C ASP A 84 1.01 -5.29 20.85
N GLU A 85 0.92 -4.02 21.23
CA GLU A 85 1.16 -2.81 20.41
C GLU A 85 2.60 -2.62 19.86
N SER A 86 3.54 -3.54 20.14
CA SER A 86 4.87 -3.61 19.52
C SER A 86 5.00 -4.79 18.55
N SER A 87 3.91 -5.15 17.89
CA SER A 87 3.77 -6.42 17.18
C SER A 87 4.65 -6.43 15.95
N GLU A 88 5.63 -7.33 15.97
CA GLU A 88 6.38 -7.69 14.77
C GLU A 88 5.40 -8.15 13.69
N TYR A 89 5.57 -7.66 12.48
CA TYR A 89 4.69 -8.02 11.38
C TYR A 89 5.47 -8.17 10.08
N LEU A 90 4.91 -9.00 9.21
CA LEU A 90 5.33 -9.14 7.84
C LEU A 90 4.15 -8.73 6.95
N ARG A 91 4.41 -7.85 5.98
CA ARG A 91 3.38 -7.32 5.10
C ARG A 91 3.85 -7.34 3.65
N LEU A 92 3.11 -8.02 2.79
CA LEU A 92 3.16 -7.77 1.35
C LEU A 92 2.17 -6.65 1.03
N ARG A 93 2.64 -5.57 0.39
CA ARG A 93 1.80 -4.48 -0.10
C ARG A 93 1.87 -4.43 -1.62
N VAL A 94 0.71 -4.44 -2.27
CA VAL A 94 0.56 -4.33 -3.73
C VAL A 94 -0.22 -3.07 -4.05
N PHE A 95 0.43 -2.10 -4.70
CA PHE A 95 -0.20 -0.89 -5.19
C PHE A 95 -0.98 -1.17 -6.47
N SER A 96 -2.10 -0.48 -6.63
CA SER A 96 -2.94 -0.53 -7.83
C SER A 96 -3.13 0.85 -8.45
N ASP A 97 -3.48 0.86 -9.74
CA ASP A 97 -4.01 2.05 -10.41
C ASP A 97 -5.48 2.28 -10.03
N ASP A 98 -6.10 3.31 -10.61
CA ASP A 98 -7.49 3.69 -10.32
C ASP A 98 -8.52 2.68 -10.87
N ASP A 99 -8.09 1.73 -11.70
CA ASP A 99 -8.90 0.65 -12.24
C ASP A 99 -8.69 -0.66 -11.44
N GLY A 100 -7.85 -0.62 -10.40
CA GLY A 100 -7.53 -1.76 -9.55
C GLY A 100 -6.51 -2.73 -10.13
N ASN A 101 -5.78 -2.36 -11.19
CA ASN A 101 -4.73 -3.21 -11.75
C ASN A 101 -3.42 -3.02 -10.97
N PRO A 102 -2.69 -4.11 -10.67
CA PRO A 102 -1.44 -4.03 -9.92
C PRO A 102 -0.36 -3.24 -10.67
N GLN A 103 0.40 -2.41 -9.95
CA GLN A 103 1.44 -1.54 -10.50
C GLN A 103 2.81 -1.81 -9.90
N GLU A 104 2.90 -1.82 -8.58
CA GLU A 104 4.14 -1.94 -7.81
C GLU A 104 3.86 -2.75 -6.56
N MET A 105 4.88 -3.41 -6.02
CA MET A 105 4.73 -4.16 -4.78
C MET A 105 6.04 -4.19 -3.99
N PHE A 106 5.91 -4.43 -2.69
CA PHE A 106 7.05 -4.65 -1.81
C PHE A 106 6.64 -5.48 -0.60
N VAL A 107 7.62 -6.10 0.02
CA VAL A 107 7.47 -6.72 1.34
C VAL A 107 8.11 -5.83 2.39
N GLU A 108 7.38 -5.58 3.47
CA GLU A 108 7.87 -4.95 4.68
C GLU A 108 7.91 -5.96 5.81
N CYS A 109 9.09 -6.10 6.39
CA CYS A 109 9.32 -6.83 7.63
C CYS A 109 9.57 -5.81 8.75
N TYR A 110 8.67 -5.74 9.71
CA TYR A 110 8.87 -4.98 10.94
C TYR A 110 9.17 -5.96 12.07
N ALA A 111 10.44 -6.05 12.46
CA ALA A 111 10.89 -6.91 13.55
C ALA A 111 11.91 -6.14 14.39
N GLU A 112 12.00 -6.42 15.69
CA GLU A 112 12.96 -5.76 16.60
C GLU A 112 12.89 -4.21 16.58
N GLY A 113 11.71 -3.65 16.27
CA GLY A 113 11.47 -2.20 16.20
C GLY A 113 12.04 -1.51 14.94
N GLN A 114 12.48 -2.26 13.93
CA GLN A 114 13.08 -1.74 12.70
C GLN A 114 12.31 -2.23 11.45
N PRO A 115 11.87 -1.34 10.55
CA PRO A 115 11.31 -1.76 9.27
C PRO A 115 12.43 -2.12 8.28
N ARG A 116 12.26 -3.23 7.57
CA ARG A 116 13.09 -3.67 6.44
C ARG A 116 12.21 -3.87 5.22
N PHE A 117 12.64 -3.37 4.08
CA PHE A 117 11.86 -3.41 2.84
C PHE A 117 12.59 -4.21 1.77
N THR A 118 11.84 -5.00 1.02
CA THR A 118 12.31 -5.75 -0.14
C THR A 118 11.38 -5.50 -1.32
N TYR A 119 11.97 -5.08 -2.44
CA TYR A 119 11.26 -4.79 -3.70
C TYR A 119 11.57 -5.82 -4.79
N ASP A 120 12.71 -6.49 -4.67
CA ASP A 120 13.19 -7.48 -5.65
C ASP A 120 12.97 -8.90 -5.13
N ASP A 121 12.68 -9.82 -6.05
CA ASP A 121 12.61 -11.27 -5.80
C ASP A 121 11.70 -11.62 -4.61
N ILE A 122 10.50 -11.03 -4.59
CA ILE A 122 9.52 -11.16 -3.50
C ILE A 122 9.12 -12.61 -3.27
N VAL A 123 9.04 -13.43 -4.33
CA VAL A 123 8.74 -14.86 -4.22
C VAL A 123 9.81 -15.56 -3.37
N ASN A 124 11.09 -15.40 -3.72
CA ASN A 124 12.19 -16.00 -2.97
C ASN A 124 12.30 -15.42 -1.55
N TYR A 125 12.06 -14.11 -1.38
CA TYR A 125 11.98 -13.51 -0.05
C TYR A 125 10.88 -14.14 0.78
N ALA A 126 9.66 -14.26 0.22
CA ALA A 126 8.54 -14.91 0.89
C ALA A 126 8.92 -16.33 1.31
N GLU A 127 9.59 -17.14 0.48
CA GLU A 127 10.00 -18.50 0.82
C GLU A 127 11.08 -18.57 1.90
N THR A 128 12.09 -17.69 1.84
CA THR A 128 13.33 -17.81 2.63
C THR A 128 13.37 -16.94 3.89
N GLU A 129 12.45 -15.98 4.03
CA GLU A 129 12.55 -15.00 5.10
C GLU A 129 12.44 -15.61 6.50
N THR A 130 12.95 -14.85 7.47
CA THR A 130 12.97 -15.20 8.89
C THR A 130 12.41 -14.10 9.78
N CYS A 131 11.62 -13.19 9.20
CA CYS A 131 11.12 -11.97 9.80
C CYS A 131 10.40 -12.25 11.12
N LEU A 132 9.53 -13.26 11.14
CA LEU A 132 8.67 -13.57 12.28
C LEU A 132 9.16 -14.76 13.12
N LYS A 133 10.42 -15.19 12.96
CA LYS A 133 10.99 -16.31 13.74
C LYS A 133 11.19 -15.98 15.21
#